data_AF-A0A973IV84-F1
#
_entry.id   AF-A0A973IV84-F1
#
_cell.length_a   1.000
_cell.length_b   1.000
_cell.length_c   1.000
_cell.angle_alpha   90.00
_cell.angle_beta   90.00
_cell.angle_gamma   90.00
#
_symmetry.space_group_name_H-M   'P 1'
#
loop_
_entity.id
_entity.type
_entity.pdbx_description
1 polymer ?
#
loop_
_entity_poly.entity_id
_entity_poly.type
_entity_poly.pdbx_seq_one_letter_code
_entity_poly.pdbx_strand_id
1 'polypeptide(L)'
;MEQRKIEKAMVDTDHRKYNQRYPFSSKVQCGECGSTFKRQIIFKGKPYETVQWCCTRHIRNRMECSMTAVKDNHIKAAFINLYNKLKSNYEKILIPLAEDLKKLHCGREHESQVREINKRITELTEQSHVLSRLRSKGYLDSVLFIEQSNLIAKQLYEAKKQRSKLFEYNGFNDEAARTEELIAFLKKQDDLMESFDENIFSLMVEKIIVKSKIEIVFRLINGLELPEIIGEEVV
;
A
#
# COMPACT_ATOMS: atom_id res chain seq x y z
N MET A 1 -3.89 -41.45 23.81
CA MET A 1 -3.66 -40.98 22.42
C MET A 1 -4.30 -39.61 22.12
N GLU A 2 -5.22 -39.11 22.95
CA GLU A 2 -5.86 -37.80 22.75
C GLU A 2 -5.02 -36.60 23.23
N GLN A 3 -4.12 -36.76 24.20
CA GLN A 3 -3.33 -35.65 24.77
C GLN A 3 -2.20 -35.14 23.86
N ARG A 4 -1.79 -35.89 22.84
CA ARG A 4 -0.79 -35.44 21.85
C ARG A 4 -1.38 -34.62 20.69
N LYS A 5 -2.71 -34.53 20.57
CA LYS A 5 -3.37 -33.72 19.54
C LYS A 5 -3.59 -32.26 19.98
N ILE A 6 -3.56 -31.97 21.28
CA ILE A 6 -3.82 -30.63 21.82
C ILE A 6 -2.54 -29.75 21.77
N GLU A 7 -1.34 -30.31 21.95
CA GLU A 7 -0.08 -29.55 21.84
C GLU A 7 0.26 -29.09 20.41
N LYS A 8 -0.34 -29.70 19.38
CA LYS A 8 -0.18 -29.25 17.97
C LYS A 8 -1.11 -28.11 17.57
N ALA A 9 -2.02 -27.68 18.45
CA ALA A 9 -2.97 -26.59 18.20
C ALA A 9 -2.53 -25.24 18.79
N MET A 10 -1.35 -25.16 19.43
CA MET A 10 -0.82 -23.92 20.04
C MET A 10 0.55 -23.51 19.48
N VAL A 11 0.78 -23.76 18.19
CA VAL A 11 1.82 -23.05 17.41
C VAL A 11 1.15 -22.23 16.32
N ASP A 12 0.10 -21.50 16.70
CA ASP A 12 -0.51 -20.46 15.87
C ASP A 12 -0.03 -19.07 16.32
N THR A 13 1.25 -19.00 16.65
CA THR A 13 1.90 -17.76 17.03
C THR A 13 3.14 -17.61 16.16
N ASP A 14 3.05 -16.63 15.25
CA ASP A 14 4.18 -15.96 14.61
C ASP A 14 4.54 -16.35 13.15
N HIS A 15 3.55 -16.60 12.31
CA HIS A 15 3.75 -16.57 10.85
C HIS A 15 4.16 -15.18 10.30
N ARG A 16 4.01 -14.10 11.10
CA ARG A 16 4.37 -12.74 10.68
C ARG A 16 5.87 -12.45 10.87
N LYS A 17 6.53 -12.88 11.96
CA LYS A 17 7.99 -12.68 12.12
C LYS A 17 8.85 -13.57 11.23
N TYR A 18 8.37 -14.75 10.82
CA TYR A 18 9.09 -15.58 9.84
C TYR A 18 9.12 -14.98 8.43
N ASN A 19 8.24 -14.01 8.14
CA ASN A 19 8.00 -13.49 6.80
C ASN A 19 8.84 -12.26 6.41
N GLN A 20 9.78 -11.84 7.28
CA GLN A 20 10.70 -10.70 7.08
C GLN A 20 12.18 -11.09 7.24
N ARG A 21 12.53 -12.38 7.11
CA ARG A 21 13.91 -12.84 7.32
C ARG A 21 14.93 -12.33 6.29
N TYR A 22 14.45 -11.89 5.14
CA TYR A 22 15.27 -11.36 4.04
C TYR A 22 14.62 -10.10 3.48
N PRO A 23 15.40 -9.14 2.94
CA PRO A 23 14.92 -7.82 2.50
C PRO A 23 13.69 -7.87 1.60
N PHE A 24 13.65 -8.86 0.69
CA PHE A 24 12.61 -8.99 -0.32
C PHE A 24 11.42 -9.86 0.10
N SER A 25 11.47 -10.46 1.29
CA SER A 25 10.39 -11.31 1.80
C SER A 25 9.11 -10.50 1.93
N SER A 26 8.00 -11.03 1.40
CA SER A 26 6.69 -10.36 1.34
C SER A 26 6.60 -9.08 0.51
N LYS A 27 7.72 -8.54 0.00
CA LYS A 27 7.73 -7.34 -0.83
C LYS A 27 7.63 -7.64 -2.32
N VAL A 28 8.10 -8.81 -2.77
CA VAL A 28 8.09 -9.20 -4.20
C VAL A 28 6.77 -9.88 -4.57
N GLN A 29 6.06 -9.30 -5.54
CA GLN A 29 4.77 -9.73 -6.07
C GLN A 29 4.83 -10.03 -7.56
N CYS A 30 4.00 -10.98 -7.99
CA CYS A 30 3.83 -11.36 -9.39
C CYS A 30 2.87 -10.41 -10.09
N GLY A 31 3.32 -9.76 -11.16
CA GLY A 31 2.49 -8.91 -12.01
C GLY A 31 1.43 -9.67 -12.81
N GLU A 32 1.59 -10.98 -13.01
CA GLU A 32 0.65 -11.83 -13.76
C GLU A 32 -0.50 -12.34 -12.87
N CYS A 33 -0.19 -12.90 -11.69
CA CYS A 33 -1.19 -13.56 -10.84
C CYS A 33 -1.36 -12.94 -9.44
N GLY A 34 -0.66 -11.85 -9.12
CA GLY A 34 -0.72 -11.14 -7.83
C GLY A 34 -0.13 -11.90 -6.63
N SER A 35 0.33 -13.13 -6.80
CA SER A 35 0.90 -13.94 -5.72
C SER A 35 2.31 -13.46 -5.34
N THR A 36 2.73 -13.71 -4.11
CA THR A 36 4.09 -13.36 -3.64
C THR A 36 5.14 -14.31 -4.18
N PHE A 37 6.40 -13.88 -4.14
CA PHE A 37 7.54 -14.72 -4.48
C PHE A 37 8.11 -15.40 -3.23
N LYS A 38 8.61 -16.63 -3.41
CA LYS A 38 9.32 -17.41 -2.39
C LYS A 38 10.80 -17.50 -2.74
N ARG A 39 11.66 -17.21 -1.77
CA ARG A 39 13.11 -17.40 -1.86
C ARG A 39 13.46 -18.89 -2.00
N GLN A 40 14.34 -19.20 -2.93
CA GLN A 40 14.91 -20.53 -3.16
C GLN A 40 16.43 -20.42 -3.30
N ILE A 41 17.16 -21.40 -2.78
CA ILE A 41 18.59 -21.57 -3.03
C ILE A 41 18.72 -22.63 -4.13
N ILE A 42 19.38 -22.30 -5.23
CA ILE A 42 19.70 -23.23 -6.31
C ILE A 42 21.17 -23.64 -6.17
N PHE A 43 21.47 -24.87 -6.59
CA PHE A 43 22.83 -25.41 -6.58
C PHE A 43 23.45 -25.45 -5.18
N LYS A 44 22.61 -25.75 -4.17
CA LYS A 44 23.02 -25.80 -2.78
C LYS A 44 24.24 -26.71 -2.59
N GLY A 45 25.29 -26.19 -1.95
CA GLY A 45 26.54 -26.91 -1.71
C GLY A 45 27.48 -27.03 -2.92
N LYS A 46 27.21 -26.32 -4.01
CA LYS A 46 28.12 -26.18 -5.16
C LYS A 46 28.82 -24.81 -5.12
N PRO A 47 29.98 -24.62 -5.76
CA PRO A 47 30.69 -23.34 -5.77
C PRO A 47 29.90 -22.19 -6.41
N TYR A 48 28.86 -22.49 -7.18
CA TYR A 48 27.96 -21.53 -7.83
C TYR A 48 26.56 -21.51 -7.19
N GLU A 49 26.47 -21.78 -5.89
CA GLU A 49 25.25 -21.61 -5.11
C GLU A 49 24.68 -20.19 -5.31
N THR A 50 23.39 -20.11 -5.65
CA THR A 50 22.74 -18.82 -5.93
C THR A 50 21.33 -18.76 -5.38
N VAL A 51 20.87 -17.54 -5.11
CA VAL A 51 19.54 -17.27 -4.57
C VAL A 51 18.65 -16.75 -5.69
N GLN A 52 17.46 -17.33 -5.80
CA GLN A 52 16.41 -16.84 -6.68
C GLN A 52 15.08 -16.69 -5.94
N TRP A 53 14.21 -15.89 -6.52
CA TRP A 53 12.84 -15.68 -6.08
C TRP A 53 11.90 -16.21 -7.14
N CYS A 54 10.96 -17.06 -6.74
CA CYS A 54 10.01 -17.71 -7.65
C CYS A 54 8.58 -17.44 -7.20
N CYS A 55 7.68 -17.15 -8.15
CA CYS A 55 6.26 -16.97 -7.86
C CYS A 55 5.70 -18.22 -7.14
N THR A 56 5.01 -18.02 -6.01
CA THR A 56 4.44 -19.11 -5.20
C THR A 56 3.38 -19.90 -5.96
N ARG A 57 2.58 -19.25 -6.81
CA ARG A 57 1.59 -19.92 -7.66
C ARG A 57 2.25 -20.75 -8.76
N HIS A 58 3.28 -20.21 -9.40
CA HIS A 58 4.09 -20.96 -10.38
C HIS A 58 4.75 -22.20 -9.77
N ILE A 59 5.27 -22.09 -8.52
CA ILE A 59 5.85 -23.24 -7.80
C ILE A 59 4.81 -24.34 -7.59
N ARG A 60 3.56 -23.96 -7.25
CA ARG A 60 2.47 -24.92 -7.04
C ARG A 60 2.04 -25.58 -8.36
N ASN A 61 1.85 -24.76 -9.39
CA ASN A 61 1.43 -25.21 -10.70
C ASN A 61 1.93 -24.25 -11.79
N ARG A 62 2.83 -24.73 -12.64
CA ARG A 62 3.42 -23.92 -13.73
C ARG A 62 2.41 -23.50 -14.79
N MET A 63 1.27 -24.19 -14.90
CA MET A 63 0.20 -23.85 -15.83
C MET A 63 -0.67 -22.69 -15.34
N GLU A 64 -0.66 -22.39 -14.04
CA GLU A 64 -1.47 -21.32 -13.45
C GLU A 64 -0.79 -19.95 -13.45
N CYS A 65 0.52 -19.92 -13.66
CA CYS A 65 1.32 -18.70 -13.73
C CYS A 65 2.59 -19.00 -14.50
N SER A 66 2.81 -18.30 -15.61
CA SER A 66 3.98 -18.46 -16.48
C SER A 66 5.22 -17.70 -15.98
N MET A 67 5.06 -16.84 -14.96
CA MET A 67 6.12 -16.04 -14.37
C MET A 67 7.37 -16.85 -13.99
N THR A 68 8.50 -16.41 -14.53
CA THR A 68 9.81 -17.04 -14.29
C THR A 68 10.45 -16.58 -12.98
N ALA A 69 11.43 -17.35 -12.51
CA ALA A 69 12.26 -16.97 -11.39
C ALA A 69 13.12 -15.73 -11.68
N VAL A 70 13.36 -14.90 -10.66
CA VAL A 70 14.25 -13.73 -10.72
C VAL A 70 15.41 -13.94 -9.73
N LYS A 71 16.65 -13.73 -10.16
CA LYS A 71 17.82 -13.86 -9.29
C LYS A 71 17.86 -12.75 -8.24
N ASP A 72 18.32 -13.06 -7.04
CA ASP A 72 18.42 -12.09 -5.93
C ASP A 72 19.34 -10.92 -6.28
N ASN A 73 20.51 -11.20 -6.86
CA ASN A 73 21.49 -10.18 -7.26
C ASN A 73 20.95 -9.23 -8.33
N HIS A 74 20.05 -9.70 -9.19
CA HIS A 74 19.42 -8.89 -10.21
C HIS A 74 18.46 -7.86 -9.61
N ILE A 75 17.67 -8.26 -8.61
CA ILE A 75 16.77 -7.34 -7.89
C ILE A 75 17.61 -6.28 -7.14
N LYS A 76 18.72 -6.69 -6.51
CA LYS A 76 19.65 -5.79 -5.85
C LYS A 76 20.27 -4.77 -6.81
N ALA A 77 20.80 -5.23 -7.95
CA ALA A 77 21.39 -4.36 -8.95
C ALA A 77 20.37 -3.37 -9.52
N ALA A 78 19.16 -3.83 -9.83
CA ALA A 78 18.07 -2.95 -10.28
C ALA A 78 17.68 -1.91 -9.24
N PHE A 79 17.69 -2.25 -7.94
CA PHE A 79 17.44 -1.29 -6.87
C PHE A 79 18.56 -0.24 -6.75
N ILE A 80 19.82 -0.65 -6.85
CA ILE A 80 20.97 0.27 -6.83
C ILE A 80 20.85 1.28 -7.99
N ASN A 81 20.54 0.78 -9.19
CA ASN A 81 20.33 1.62 -10.38
C ASN A 81 19.17 2.61 -10.17
N LEU A 82 18.03 2.13 -9.66
CA LEU A 82 16.89 2.96 -9.34
C LEU A 82 17.26 4.07 -8.35
N TYR A 83 17.92 3.70 -7.25
CA TYR A 83 18.34 4.62 -6.20
C TYR A 83 19.24 5.71 -6.78
N ASN A 84 20.27 5.34 -7.53
CA ASN A 84 21.23 6.29 -8.11
C ASN A 84 20.56 7.23 -9.12
N LYS A 85 19.66 6.71 -9.97
CA LYS A 85 18.85 7.54 -10.89
C LYS A 85 17.96 8.52 -10.13
N LEU A 86 17.26 8.04 -9.09
CA LEU A 86 16.37 8.88 -8.30
C LEU A 86 17.16 9.93 -7.52
N LYS A 87 18.25 9.54 -6.85
CA LYS A 87 19.16 10.44 -6.11
C LYS A 87 19.74 11.54 -6.99
N SER A 88 20.03 11.25 -8.26
CA SER A 88 20.53 12.25 -9.21
C SER A 88 19.44 13.22 -9.72
N ASN A 89 18.16 12.86 -9.59
CA ASN A 89 17.05 13.58 -10.21
C ASN A 89 15.92 13.97 -9.25
N TYR A 90 16.06 13.71 -7.94
CA TYR A 90 14.99 13.88 -6.96
C TYR A 90 14.48 15.33 -6.89
N GLU A 91 15.36 16.32 -7.09
CA GLU A 91 14.97 17.73 -7.11
C GLU A 91 14.06 18.08 -8.30
N LYS A 92 14.22 17.38 -9.42
CA LYS A 92 13.43 17.61 -10.64
C LYS A 92 12.14 16.79 -10.67
N ILE A 93 12.11 15.66 -9.94
CA ILE A 93 10.99 14.72 -9.97
C ILE A 93 10.13 14.84 -8.71
N LEU A 94 10.74 14.71 -7.53
CA LEU A 94 9.99 14.61 -6.27
C LEU A 94 9.57 15.97 -5.72
N ILE A 95 10.39 17.02 -5.86
CA ILE A 95 10.02 18.37 -5.35
C ILE A 95 8.77 18.90 -6.06
N PRO A 96 8.69 18.93 -7.42
CA PRO A 96 7.48 19.37 -8.10
C PRO A 96 6.27 18.50 -7.78
N LEU A 97 6.47 17.18 -7.68
CA LEU A 97 5.41 16.25 -7.28
C LEU A 97 4.85 16.59 -5.90
N ALA A 98 5.71 16.85 -4.90
CA ALA A 98 5.27 17.23 -3.56
C ALA A 98 4.51 18.56 -3.56
N GLU A 99 4.95 19.54 -4.34
CA GLU A 99 4.25 20.82 -4.49
C GLU A 99 2.88 20.66 -5.15
N ASP A 100 2.79 19.84 -6.21
CA ASP A 100 1.53 19.62 -6.91
C ASP A 100 0.54 18.82 -6.06
N LEU A 101 1.01 17.80 -5.33
CA LEU A 101 0.20 17.09 -4.33
C LEU A 101 -0.31 18.05 -3.24
N LYS A 102 0.53 18.98 -2.77
CA LYS A 102 0.12 20.03 -1.83
C LYS A 102 -0.89 20.99 -2.42
N LYS A 103 -0.73 21.43 -3.67
CA LYS A 103 -1.67 22.34 -4.35
C LYS A 103 -3.04 21.69 -4.52
N LEU A 104 -3.07 20.40 -4.88
CA LEU A 104 -4.29 19.61 -4.95
C LEU A 104 -4.97 19.49 -3.57
N HIS A 105 -4.19 19.55 -2.49
CA HIS A 105 -4.69 19.47 -1.11
C HIS A 105 -5.08 20.83 -0.50
N CYS A 106 -4.41 21.93 -0.88
CA CYS A 106 -4.58 23.27 -0.28
C CYS A 106 -5.82 24.04 -0.76
N GLY A 107 -6.91 23.34 -1.05
CA GLY A 107 -8.21 23.99 -1.13
C GLY A 107 -8.75 24.21 0.28
N ARG A 108 -8.76 25.46 0.79
CA ARG A 108 -9.62 25.87 1.93
C ARG A 108 -11.07 25.36 1.77
N GLU A 109 -11.45 25.14 0.52
CA GLU A 109 -12.67 24.48 0.06
C GLU A 109 -12.85 23.06 0.62
N HIS A 110 -11.82 22.20 0.65
CA HIS A 110 -11.97 20.81 1.16
C HIS A 110 -12.26 20.80 2.66
N GLU A 111 -11.52 21.58 3.45
CA GLU A 111 -11.83 21.71 4.87
C GLU A 111 -13.21 22.32 5.11
N SER A 112 -13.63 23.31 4.31
CA SER A 112 -14.98 23.87 4.42
C SER A 112 -16.05 22.85 4.07
N GLN A 113 -15.85 22.03 3.04
CA GLN A 113 -16.77 20.97 2.64
C GLN A 113 -16.89 19.88 3.71
N VAL A 114 -15.77 19.49 4.33
CA VAL A 114 -15.77 18.55 5.45
C VAL A 114 -16.49 19.13 6.67
N ARG A 115 -16.25 20.41 7.00
CA ARG A 115 -16.97 21.11 8.08
C ARG A 115 -18.47 21.20 7.81
N GLU A 116 -18.86 21.53 6.59
CA GLU A 116 -20.28 21.65 6.20
C GLU A 116 -21.01 20.30 6.22
N ILE A 117 -20.38 19.23 5.71
CA ILE A 117 -20.95 17.88 5.76
C ILE A 117 -21.06 17.39 7.20
N ASN A 118 -20.07 17.65 8.06
CA ASN A 118 -20.16 17.30 9.48
C ASN A 118 -21.29 18.07 10.18
N LYS A 119 -21.44 19.37 9.90
CA LYS A 119 -22.56 20.17 10.41
C LYS A 119 -23.91 19.57 9.98
N ARG A 120 -24.03 19.19 8.70
CA ARG A 120 -25.25 18.57 8.17
C ARG A 120 -25.57 17.22 8.83
N ILE A 121 -24.57 16.40 9.11
CA ILE A 121 -24.74 15.13 9.84
C ILE A 121 -25.25 15.40 11.27
N THR A 122 -24.69 16.38 11.96
CA THR A 122 -25.13 16.76 13.32
C THR A 122 -26.58 17.22 13.31
N GLU A 123 -26.95 18.14 12.41
CA GLU A 123 -28.32 18.65 12.27
C GLU A 123 -29.34 17.52 11.99
N LEU A 124 -29.01 16.59 11.09
CA LEU A 124 -29.89 15.45 10.77
C LEU A 124 -30.02 14.47 11.94
N THR A 125 -28.94 14.30 12.71
CA THR A 125 -28.95 13.44 13.91
C THR A 125 -29.82 14.06 15.01
N GLU A 126 -29.73 15.37 15.20
CA GLU A 126 -30.61 16.11 16.11
C GLU A 126 -32.08 16.02 15.70
N GLN A 127 -32.39 16.19 14.40
CA GLN A 127 -33.75 16.01 13.87
C GLN A 127 -34.27 14.60 14.13
N SER A 128 -33.44 13.57 13.93
CA SER A 128 -33.80 12.19 14.26
C SER A 128 -34.15 12.03 15.74
N HIS A 129 -33.32 12.57 16.64
CA HIS A 129 -33.58 12.52 18.09
C HIS A 129 -34.86 13.26 18.49
N VAL A 130 -35.12 14.44 17.91
CA VAL A 130 -36.36 15.19 18.16
C VAL A 130 -37.58 14.40 17.68
N LEU A 131 -37.50 13.80 16.48
CA LEU A 131 -38.58 13.00 15.90
C LEU A 131 -38.89 11.77 16.77
N SER A 132 -37.87 11.05 17.23
CA SER A 132 -38.03 9.93 18.16
C SER A 132 -38.68 10.35 19.49
N ARG A 133 -38.30 11.53 20.02
CA ARG A 133 -38.88 12.08 21.25
C ARG A 133 -40.34 12.50 21.09
N LEU A 134 -40.74 13.02 19.93
CA LEU A 134 -42.14 13.36 19.64
C LEU A 134 -43.01 12.10 19.54
N ARG A 135 -42.47 11.04 18.91
CA ARG A 135 -43.13 9.74 18.85
C ARG A 135 -43.28 9.09 20.23
N SER A 136 -42.26 9.14 21.08
CA SER A 136 -42.32 8.57 22.44
C SER A 136 -43.33 9.29 23.35
N LYS A 137 -43.62 10.56 23.07
CA LYS A 137 -44.64 11.34 23.77
C LYS A 137 -46.04 11.22 23.16
N GLY A 138 -46.21 10.45 22.08
CA GLY A 138 -47.50 10.22 21.43
C GLY A 138 -47.99 11.36 20.53
N TYR A 139 -47.16 12.39 20.27
CA TYR A 139 -47.55 13.56 19.46
C TYR A 139 -47.44 13.34 17.95
N LEU A 140 -47.00 12.17 17.49
CA LEU A 140 -46.77 11.88 16.09
C LEU A 140 -47.45 10.59 15.64
N ASP A 141 -48.16 10.67 14.51
CA ASP A 141 -48.74 9.51 13.85
C ASP A 141 -47.67 8.53 13.37
N SER A 142 -47.99 7.24 13.37
CA SER A 142 -47.08 6.16 13.01
C SER A 142 -46.62 6.21 11.56
N VAL A 143 -47.51 6.57 10.63
CA VAL A 143 -47.20 6.63 9.20
C VAL A 143 -46.29 7.82 8.91
N LEU A 144 -46.62 8.99 9.48
CA LEU A 144 -45.80 10.19 9.38
C LEU A 144 -44.41 10.02 10.01
N PHE A 145 -44.32 9.30 11.13
CA PHE A 145 -43.04 9.00 11.77
C PHE A 145 -42.15 8.13 10.87
N ILE A 146 -42.71 7.07 10.27
CA ILE A 146 -41.96 6.16 9.38
C ILE A 146 -41.46 6.92 8.15
N GLU A 147 -42.31 7.75 7.54
CA GLU A 147 -41.95 8.54 6.36
C GLU A 147 -40.79 9.51 6.65
N GLN A 148 -40.90 10.31 7.72
CA GLN A 148 -39.84 11.25 8.08
C GLN A 148 -38.56 10.56 8.56
N SER A 149 -38.68 9.45 9.31
CA SER A 149 -37.52 8.69 9.76
C SER A 149 -36.75 8.09 8.59
N ASN A 150 -37.43 7.57 7.56
CA ASN A 150 -36.81 7.04 6.36
C ASN A 150 -36.10 8.14 5.56
N LEU A 151 -36.71 9.32 5.47
CA LEU A 151 -36.11 10.47 4.79
C LEU A 151 -34.81 10.92 5.47
N ILE A 152 -34.83 11.06 6.81
CA ILE A 152 -33.64 11.41 7.60
C ILE A 152 -32.57 10.32 7.47
N ALA A 153 -32.95 9.04 7.53
CA ALA A 153 -32.02 7.93 7.37
C ALA A 153 -31.33 7.94 5.99
N LYS A 154 -32.08 8.22 4.92
CA LYS A 154 -31.54 8.36 3.56
C LYS A 154 -30.56 9.53 3.46
N GLN A 155 -30.91 10.70 3.99
CA GLN A 155 -30.03 11.87 3.98
C GLN A 155 -28.77 11.66 4.83
N LEU A 156 -28.88 10.98 5.97
CA LEU A 156 -27.72 10.59 6.79
C LEU A 156 -26.80 9.62 6.05
N TYR A 157 -27.35 8.65 5.32
CA TYR A 157 -26.57 7.73 4.51
C TYR A 157 -25.81 8.46 3.40
N GLU A 158 -26.48 9.35 2.67
CA GLU A 158 -25.88 10.16 1.60
C GLU A 158 -24.78 11.08 2.13
N ALA A 159 -25.02 11.80 3.22
CA ALA A 159 -24.03 12.70 3.84
C ALA A 159 -22.81 11.93 4.37
N LYS A 160 -23.01 10.77 5.02
CA LYS A 160 -21.91 9.91 5.48
C LYS A 160 -21.10 9.36 4.30
N LYS A 161 -21.76 8.98 3.20
CA LYS A 161 -21.11 8.50 1.97
C LYS A 161 -20.28 9.59 1.30
N GLN A 162 -20.78 10.83 1.23
CA GLN A 162 -20.04 11.98 0.72
C GLN A 162 -18.81 12.28 1.60
N ARG A 163 -18.97 12.22 2.93
CA ARG A 163 -17.87 12.37 3.87
C ARG A 163 -16.78 11.33 3.64
N SER A 164 -17.14 10.04 3.52
CA SER A 164 -16.16 8.98 3.25
C SER A 164 -15.37 9.21 1.97
N LYS A 165 -16.02 9.68 0.89
CA LYS A 165 -15.32 10.02 -0.36
C LYS A 165 -14.30 11.14 -0.20
N LEU A 166 -14.61 12.16 0.62
CA LEU A 166 -13.67 13.24 0.93
C LEU A 166 -12.48 12.76 1.77
N PHE A 167 -12.70 11.77 2.64
CA PHE A 167 -11.63 11.14 3.42
C PHE A 167 -10.79 10.14 2.61
N GLU A 168 -11.34 9.45 1.61
CA GLU A 168 -10.55 8.70 0.63
C GLU A 168 -9.60 9.63 -0.14
N TYR A 169 -10.02 10.87 -0.38
CA TYR A 169 -9.19 11.95 -0.91
C TYR A 169 -8.07 12.42 0.06
N ASN A 170 -8.09 12.06 1.35
CA ASN A 170 -6.96 12.32 2.26
C ASN A 170 -5.72 11.45 1.96
N GLY A 171 -5.81 10.48 1.05
CA GLY A 171 -4.64 9.72 0.56
C GLY A 171 -3.54 10.64 0.03
N PHE A 172 -3.89 11.78 -0.59
CA PHE A 172 -2.92 12.74 -1.10
C PHE A 172 -2.09 13.44 -0.01
N ASN A 173 -2.61 13.60 1.21
CA ASN A 173 -1.84 14.17 2.32
C ASN A 173 -0.78 13.18 2.82
N ASP A 174 -1.14 11.90 2.86
CA ASP A 174 -0.21 10.81 3.16
C ASP A 174 0.84 10.65 2.04
N GLU A 175 0.46 10.77 0.76
CA GLU A 175 1.39 10.74 -0.37
C GLU A 175 2.33 11.96 -0.41
N ALA A 176 1.85 13.16 -0.12
CA ALA A 176 2.67 14.37 -0.03
C ALA A 176 3.69 14.26 1.11
N ALA A 177 3.24 13.87 2.30
CA ALA A 177 4.09 13.67 3.46
C ALA A 177 5.16 12.60 3.19
N ARG A 178 4.79 11.45 2.62
CA ARG A 178 5.75 10.39 2.26
C ARG A 178 6.72 10.83 1.16
N THR A 179 6.28 11.68 0.23
CA THR A 179 7.18 12.26 -0.78
C THR A 179 8.19 13.20 -0.13
N GLU A 180 7.78 14.02 0.83
CA GLU A 180 8.69 14.87 1.61
C GLU A 180 9.68 14.07 2.46
N GLU A 181 9.22 12.99 3.11
CA GLU A 181 10.08 12.07 3.85
C GLU A 181 11.14 11.45 2.92
N LEU A 182 10.74 11.03 1.73
CA LEU A 182 11.66 10.49 0.72
C LEU A 182 12.66 11.54 0.23
N ILE A 183 12.24 12.79 0.00
CA ILE A 183 13.13 13.90 -0.35
C ILE A 183 14.13 14.17 0.77
N ALA A 184 13.66 14.27 2.02
CA ALA A 184 14.51 14.53 3.18
C ALA A 184 15.53 13.41 3.41
N PHE A 185 15.10 12.16 3.19
CA PHE A 185 15.98 10.99 3.22
C PHE A 185 17.05 11.06 2.14
N LEU A 186 16.67 11.30 0.89
CA LEU A 186 17.60 11.39 -0.23
C LEU A 186 18.56 12.56 -0.05
N LYS A 187 18.12 13.71 0.47
CA LYS A 187 18.97 14.89 0.69
C LYS A 187 20.05 14.67 1.75
N LYS A 188 19.81 13.83 2.76
CA LYS A 188 20.76 13.53 3.85
C LYS A 188 21.89 12.58 3.45
N GLN A 189 21.67 11.77 2.41
CA GLN A 189 22.67 10.85 1.88
C GLN A 189 23.50 11.60 0.84
N ASP A 190 24.80 11.78 1.01
CA ASP A 190 25.61 12.51 0.02
C ASP A 190 26.08 11.61 -1.13
N ASP A 191 26.22 10.30 -0.88
CA ASP A 191 26.86 9.39 -1.83
C ASP A 191 25.88 8.57 -2.67
N LEU A 192 26.33 8.20 -3.86
CA LEU A 192 25.68 7.18 -4.68
C LEU A 192 25.85 5.80 -4.03
N MET A 193 24.87 4.94 -4.24
CA MET A 193 24.89 3.58 -3.72
C MET A 193 25.79 2.69 -4.61
N GLU A 194 26.87 2.16 -4.04
CA GLU A 194 27.75 1.19 -4.71
C GLU A 194 27.33 -0.26 -4.42
N SER A 195 26.72 -0.50 -3.27
CA SER A 195 26.28 -1.84 -2.83
C SER A 195 24.91 -1.79 -2.19
N PHE A 196 24.19 -2.90 -2.25
CA PHE A 196 22.81 -2.98 -1.75
C PHE A 196 22.74 -2.82 -0.23
N ASP A 197 22.02 -1.81 0.23
CA ASP A 197 21.69 -1.60 1.64
C ASP A 197 20.22 -1.95 1.92
N GLU A 198 20.00 -2.93 2.80
CA GLU A 198 18.67 -3.41 3.19
C GLU A 198 17.84 -2.36 3.94
N ASN A 199 18.47 -1.51 4.76
CA ASN A 199 17.78 -0.47 5.51
C ASN A 199 17.27 0.61 4.57
N ILE A 200 18.12 1.07 3.65
CA ILE A 200 17.75 2.05 2.62
C ILE A 200 16.62 1.51 1.75
N PHE A 201 16.74 0.25 1.32
CA PHE A 201 15.70 -0.44 0.57
C PHE A 201 14.37 -0.48 1.33
N SER A 202 14.38 -0.85 2.60
CA SER A 202 13.16 -0.96 3.41
C SER A 202 12.47 0.38 3.62
N LEU A 203 13.24 1.46 3.76
CA LEU A 203 12.75 2.83 3.92
C LEU A 203 12.17 3.42 2.63
N MET A 204 12.71 3.02 1.47
CA MET A 204 12.34 3.63 0.19
C MET A 204 11.28 2.83 -0.59
N VAL A 205 11.31 1.50 -0.51
CA VAL A 205 10.49 0.62 -1.35
C VAL A 205 9.38 -0.02 -0.53
N GLU A 206 8.13 0.21 -0.94
CA GLU A 206 6.97 -0.48 -0.38
C GLU A 206 6.90 -1.93 -0.89
N LYS A 207 6.91 -2.11 -2.22
CA LYS A 207 6.76 -3.41 -2.91
C LYS A 207 7.54 -3.45 -4.22
N ILE A 208 7.82 -4.66 -4.69
CA ILE A 208 8.41 -4.93 -6.01
C ILE A 208 7.40 -5.76 -6.81
N ILE A 209 7.08 -5.33 -8.02
CA ILE A 209 6.16 -6.02 -8.94
C ILE A 209 6.99 -6.55 -10.10
N VAL A 210 7.09 -7.87 -10.21
CA VAL A 210 7.77 -8.52 -11.34
C VAL A 210 6.80 -8.59 -12.52
N LYS A 211 7.05 -7.83 -13.58
CA LYS A 211 6.21 -7.79 -14.78
C LYS A 211 6.63 -8.85 -15.78
N SER A 212 7.93 -9.05 -15.95
CA SER A 212 8.49 -10.05 -16.86
C SER A 212 9.85 -10.53 -16.36
N LYS A 213 10.53 -11.37 -17.15
CA LYS A 213 11.90 -11.81 -16.87
C LYS A 213 12.90 -10.65 -16.88
N ILE A 214 12.59 -9.59 -17.62
CA ILE A 214 13.50 -8.46 -17.85
C ILE A 214 13.01 -7.15 -17.23
N GLU A 215 11.82 -7.11 -16.65
CA GLU A 215 11.23 -5.87 -16.17
C GLU A 215 10.63 -6.09 -14.78
N ILE A 216 11.08 -5.26 -13.84
CA ILE A 216 10.48 -5.13 -12.52
C ILE A 216 10.08 -3.70 -12.27
N VAL A 217 9.03 -3.52 -11.47
CA VAL A 217 8.55 -2.20 -11.08
C VAL A 217 8.70 -2.07 -9.58
N PHE A 218 9.42 -1.04 -9.15
CA PHE A 218 9.53 -0.69 -7.74
C PHE A 218 8.40 0.28 -7.39
N ARG A 219 7.54 -0.12 -6.47
CA ARG A 219 6.59 0.80 -5.83
C ARG A 219 7.26 1.39 -4.59
N LEU A 220 7.49 2.69 -4.62
CA LEU A 220 8.08 3.45 -3.53
C LEU A 220 7.06 3.70 -2.42
N ILE A 221 7.53 4.11 -1.23
CA ILE A 221 6.66 4.43 -0.09
C ILE A 221 5.63 5.52 -0.39
N ASN A 222 5.96 6.45 -1.29
CA ASN A 222 5.07 7.52 -1.72
C ASN A 222 4.12 7.11 -2.87
N GLY A 223 4.04 5.81 -3.20
CA GLY A 223 3.14 5.27 -4.21
C GLY A 223 3.66 5.34 -5.64
N LEU A 224 4.79 6.01 -5.90
CA LEU A 224 5.39 6.04 -7.25
C LEU A 224 5.82 4.65 -7.69
N GLU A 225 5.46 4.29 -8.92
CA GLU A 225 5.88 3.06 -9.58
C GLU A 225 6.93 3.37 -10.64
N LEU A 226 8.15 2.89 -10.40
CA LEU A 226 9.29 3.12 -11.28
C LEU A 226 9.78 1.79 -11.87
N PRO A 227 9.69 1.62 -13.21
CA PRO A 227 10.17 0.42 -13.88
C PRO A 227 11.70 0.41 -13.98
N GLU A 228 12.29 -0.76 -13.81
CA GLU A 228 13.70 -1.04 -14.01
C GLU A 228 13.88 -2.33 -14.80
N ILE A 229 14.91 -2.32 -15.65
CA ILE A 229 15.26 -3.47 -16.48
C ILE A 229 16.23 -4.37 -15.72
N ILE A 230 15.96 -5.66 -15.75
CA ILE A 230 16.79 -6.72 -15.19
C ILE A 230 17.37 -7.56 -16.33
N GLY A 231 18.68 -7.63 -16.42
CA GLY A 231 19.34 -8.53 -17.36
C GLY A 231 20.81 -8.15 -17.51
N GLU A 232 21.59 -9.08 -18.03
CA GLU A 232 22.90 -8.73 -18.60
C GLU A 232 22.63 -7.73 -19.71
N GLU A 233 23.27 -6.56 -19.65
CA GLU A 233 23.56 -5.81 -20.86
C GLU A 233 24.14 -6.83 -21.85
N VAL A 234 23.43 -7.05 -22.96
CA VAL A 234 24.05 -7.64 -24.13
C VAL A 234 24.99 -6.56 -24.63
N VAL A 235 26.23 -6.61 -24.16
CA VAL A 235 27.36 -5.93 -24.77
C VAL A 235 27.79 -6.75 -25.98
#